data_AF-A0A353R9W0-F1
#
_entry.id   AF-A0A353R9W0-F1
#
_cell.length_a   1.000
_cell.length_b   1.000
_cell.length_c   1.000
_cell.angle_alpha   90.00
_cell.angle_beta   90.00
_cell.angle_gamma   90.00
#
_symmetry.space_group_name_H-M   'P 1'
#
loop_
_entity.id
_entity.type
_entity.pdbx_description
1 polymer ?
#
loop_
_entity_poly.entity_id
_entity_poly.type
_entity_poly.pdbx_seq_one_letter_code
_entity_poly.pdbx_strand_id
1 'polypeptide(L)'
;MLETLENWGEKSTQNLLRSIEASRKAPFHRFLFALGIPFVGETTAKYLASHFGALQALKNAPVQELTEAQEIGEKIASSIRDFFANPRIHEML
;
A
#
# COMPACT_ATOMS: atom_id res chain seq x y z
N MET A 1 5.89 19.07 18.51
CA MET A 1 4.94 20.06 17.95
C MET A 1 5.56 20.58 16.67
N LEU A 2 4.95 20.36 15.50
CA LEU A 2 5.57 20.60 14.18
C LEU A 2 5.81 22.09 13.86
N GLU A 3 5.32 22.98 14.71
CA GLU A 3 5.39 24.45 14.61
C GLU A 3 6.80 25.02 14.83
N THR A 4 7.77 24.18 15.23
CA THR A 4 9.17 24.60 15.43
C THR A 4 10.02 24.49 14.16
N LEU A 5 9.47 24.05 13.03
CA LEU A 5 10.17 23.95 11.74
C LEU A 5 10.05 25.26 10.96
N GLU A 6 11.18 25.79 10.46
CA GLU A 6 11.17 26.97 9.58
C GLU A 6 10.19 26.78 8.41
N ASN A 7 9.33 27.78 8.17
CA ASN A 7 8.24 27.80 7.17
C ASN A 7 7.00 26.92 7.46
N TRP A 8 6.85 26.37 8.67
CA TRP A 8 5.64 25.64 9.08
C TRP A 8 4.73 26.50 9.96
N GLY A 9 3.90 27.33 9.33
CA GLY A 9 2.85 28.09 10.03
C GLY A 9 1.66 27.21 10.44
N GLU A 10 0.84 27.69 11.38
CA GLU A 10 -0.33 27.00 11.94
C GLU A 10 -1.26 26.42 10.86
N LYS A 11 -1.51 27.19 9.79
CA LYS A 11 -2.32 26.76 8.64
C LYS A 11 -1.70 25.59 7.86
N SER A 12 -0.38 25.57 7.68
CA SER A 12 0.33 24.48 7.01
C SER A 12 0.29 23.19 7.84
N THR A 13 0.44 23.31 9.17
CA THR A 13 0.30 22.19 10.11
C THR A 13 -1.12 21.63 10.09
N GLN A 14 -2.15 22.48 10.11
CA GLN A 14 -3.55 22.05 9.99
C GLN A 14 -3.84 21.38 8.64
N ASN A 15 -3.29 21.91 7.54
CA ASN A 15 -3.44 21.30 6.22
C ASN A 15 -2.78 19.91 6.15
N LEU A 16 -1.60 19.74 6.75
CA LEU A 16 -0.93 18.44 6.84
C LEU A 16 -1.77 17.44 7.62
N LEU A 17 -2.22 17.80 8.83
CA LEU A 17 -3.06 16.94 9.67
C LEU A 17 -4.34 16.51 8.94
N ARG A 18 -5.02 17.46 8.29
CA ARG A 18 -6.21 17.17 7.47
C ARG A 18 -5.91 16.21 6.32
N SER A 19 -4.75 16.35 5.68
CA SER A 19 -4.33 15.49 4.56
C SER A 19 -3.98 14.08 5.03
N ILE A 20 -3.42 13.94 6.24
CA ILE A 20 -3.18 12.64 6.89
C ILE A 20 -4.52 11.96 7.23
N GLU A 21 -5.48 12.69 7.81
CA GLU A 21 -6.82 12.14 8.08
C GLU A 21 -7.55 11.75 6.78
N ALA A 22 -7.48 12.57 5.73
CA ALA A 22 -8.08 12.26 4.45
C ALA A 22 -7.46 11.00 3.81
N SER A 23 -6.15 10.80 3.98
CA SER A 23 -5.44 9.62 3.49
C SER A 23 -5.95 8.31 4.11
N ARG A 24 -6.55 8.35 5.31
CA ARG A 24 -7.17 7.16 5.94
C ARG A 24 -8.38 6.63 5.18
N LYS A 25 -9.02 7.46 4.34
CA LYS A 25 -10.18 7.08 3.51
C LYS A 25 -9.78 6.81 2.05
N ALA A 26 -8.48 6.78 1.75
CA ALA A 26 -8.00 6.50 0.41
C ALA A 26 -8.44 5.11 -0.06
N PRO A 27 -8.73 4.93 -1.36
CA PRO A 27 -9.11 3.63 -1.88
C PRO A 27 -7.96 2.62 -1.74
N PHE A 28 -8.32 1.35 -1.55
CA PHE A 28 -7.36 0.28 -1.23
C PHE A 28 -6.22 0.16 -2.26
N HIS A 29 -6.49 0.37 -3.56
CA HIS A 29 -5.44 0.36 -4.59
C HIS A 29 -4.37 1.44 -4.40
N ARG A 30 -4.74 2.62 -3.88
CA ARG A 30 -3.77 3.68 -3.58
C ARG A 30 -2.90 3.31 -2.39
N PHE A 31 -3.48 2.62 -1.40
CA PHE A 31 -2.72 2.09 -0.28
C PHE A 31 -1.70 1.05 -0.78
N LEU A 32 -2.12 0.08 -1.59
CA LEU A 32 -1.22 -0.94 -2.16
C LEU A 32 -0.09 -0.32 -2.98
N PHE A 33 -0.39 0.70 -3.79
CA PHE A 33 0.64 1.43 -4.53
C PHE A 33 1.60 2.19 -3.61
N ALA A 34 1.09 2.82 -2.54
CA ALA A 34 1.90 3.57 -1.58
C ALA A 34 2.81 2.69 -0.71
N LEU A 35 2.51 1.39 -0.56
CA LEU A 35 3.38 0.44 0.14
C LEU A 35 4.72 0.21 -0.58
N GLY A 36 4.82 0.55 -1.87
CA GLY A 36 6.06 0.42 -2.64
C GLY A 36 6.50 -1.03 -2.83
N ILE A 37 5.55 -1.95 -3.01
CA ILE A 37 5.85 -3.36 -3.27
C ILE A 37 6.59 -3.46 -4.61
N PRO A 38 7.75 -4.15 -4.68
CA PRO A 38 8.50 -4.30 -5.92
C PRO A 38 7.63 -4.85 -7.04
N PHE A 39 7.76 -4.26 -8.23
CA PHE A 39 6.99 -4.61 -9.45
C PHE A 39 5.47 -4.36 -9.40
N VAL A 40 4.93 -3.82 -8.30
CA VAL A 40 3.52 -3.44 -8.20
C VAL A 40 3.34 -1.97 -8.59
N GLY A 41 2.93 -1.74 -9.85
CA GLY A 41 2.55 -0.41 -10.34
C GLY A 41 1.10 -0.04 -10.01
N GLU A 42 0.64 1.12 -10.49
CA GLU A 42 -0.74 1.58 -10.26
C GLU A 42 -1.78 0.60 -10.85
N THR A 43 -1.54 0.08 -12.05
CA THR A 43 -2.44 -0.89 -12.71
C THR A 43 -2.52 -2.19 -11.93
N THR A 44 -1.37 -2.77 -11.55
CA THR A 44 -1.30 -3.98 -10.73
C THR A 44 -1.95 -3.78 -9.37
N ALA A 45 -1.72 -2.64 -8.72
CA ALA A 45 -2.35 -2.31 -7.44
C ALA A 45 -3.88 -2.19 -7.55
N LYS A 46 -4.39 -1.61 -8.65
CA LYS A 46 -5.84 -1.58 -8.95
C LYS A 46 -6.40 -2.97 -9.15
N TYR A 47 -5.70 -3.81 -9.90
CA TYR A 47 -6.10 -5.21 -10.12
C TYR A 47 -6.15 -5.97 -8.79
N LEU A 48 -5.08 -5.94 -8.00
CA LEU A 48 -4.98 -6.59 -6.69
C LEU A 48 -6.09 -6.11 -5.74
N ALA A 49 -6.35 -4.81 -5.72
CA ALA A 49 -7.42 -4.26 -4.88
C ALA A 49 -8.81 -4.73 -5.32
N SER A 50 -9.08 -4.81 -6.63
CA SER A 50 -10.35 -5.32 -7.14
C SER A 50 -10.51 -6.83 -6.93
N HIS A 51 -9.42 -7.59 -7.04
CA HIS A 51 -9.46 -9.06 -6.92
C HIS A 51 -9.57 -9.50 -5.46
N PHE A 52 -8.72 -8.99 -4.57
CA PHE A 52 -8.66 -9.41 -3.17
C PHE A 52 -9.58 -8.60 -2.26
N GLY A 53 -9.92 -7.37 -2.62
CA GLY A 53 -10.81 -6.48 -1.85
C GLY A 53 -10.24 -5.94 -0.54
N ALA A 54 -9.34 -6.67 0.12
CA ALA A 54 -8.75 -6.33 1.41
C ALA A 54 -7.30 -6.78 1.55
N LEU A 55 -6.55 -6.08 2.40
CA LEU A 55 -5.14 -6.38 2.69
C LEU A 55 -4.94 -7.80 3.23
N GLN A 56 -5.87 -8.29 4.07
CA GLN A 56 -5.73 -9.60 4.69
C GLN A 56 -5.93 -10.74 3.68
N ALA A 57 -6.82 -10.54 2.71
CA ALA A 57 -6.99 -11.47 1.61
C ALA A 57 -5.71 -11.54 0.77
N LEU A 58 -5.13 -10.38 0.41
CA LEU A 58 -3.87 -10.31 -0.32
C LEU A 58 -2.70 -10.95 0.44
N LYS A 59 -2.59 -10.69 1.75
CA LYS A 59 -1.51 -11.20 2.61
C LYS A 59 -1.54 -12.72 2.75
N ASN A 60 -2.74 -13.30 2.80
CA ASN A 60 -2.94 -14.75 2.95
C ASN A 60 -3.03 -15.48 1.61
N ALA A 61 -3.12 -14.76 0.49
CA ALA A 61 -3.21 -15.35 -0.83
C ALA A 61 -2.00 -16.26 -1.14
N PRO A 62 -2.23 -17.48 -1.66
CA PRO A 62 -1.18 -18.33 -2.17
C PRO A 62 -0.60 -17.75 -3.48
N VAL A 63 0.64 -18.14 -3.80
CA VAL A 63 1.31 -17.70 -5.04
C VAL A 63 0.48 -18.04 -6.27
N GLN A 64 -0.19 -19.19 -6.27
CA GLN A 64 -1.04 -19.64 -7.37
C GLN A 64 -2.16 -18.65 -7.68
N GLU A 65 -2.88 -18.19 -6.66
CA GLU A 65 -3.99 -17.23 -6.78
C GLU A 65 -3.47 -15.86 -7.24
N LEU A 66 -2.26 -15.47 -6.77
CA LEU A 66 -1.59 -14.27 -7.28
C LEU A 66 -1.24 -14.40 -8.77
N THR A 67 -0.81 -15.57 -9.23
CA THR A 67 -0.43 -15.82 -10.64
C THR A 67 -1.61 -16.10 -11.58
N GLU A 68 -2.82 -16.34 -11.07
CA GLU A 68 -4.03 -16.46 -11.90
C GLU A 68 -4.39 -15.12 -12.57
N ALA A 69 -3.93 -14.02 -12.00
CA ALA A 69 -4.03 -12.71 -12.59
C ALA A 69 -3.15 -12.59 -13.83
N GLN A 70 -3.76 -12.34 -14.99
CA GLN A 70 -3.06 -12.21 -16.27
C GLN A 70 -1.94 -11.15 -16.27
N GLU A 71 -2.03 -10.15 -15.39
CA GLU A 71 -1.03 -9.08 -15.24
C GLU A 71 0.02 -9.35 -14.14
N ILE A 72 -0.08 -10.47 -13.42
CA ILE A 72 0.82 -10.84 -12.32
C ILE A 72 1.57 -12.11 -12.70
N GLY A 73 2.80 -11.94 -13.17
CA GLY A 73 3.71 -13.06 -13.37
C GLY A 73 4.27 -13.60 -12.05
N GLU A 74 4.95 -14.76 -12.11
CA GLU A 74 5.61 -15.39 -10.96
C GLU A 74 6.54 -14.44 -10.20
N LYS A 75 7.25 -13.54 -10.90
CA LYS A 75 8.13 -12.54 -10.26
C LYS A 75 7.38 -11.57 -9.35
N ILE A 76 6.20 -11.10 -9.78
CA ILE A 76 5.39 -10.16 -9.01
C ILE A 76 4.76 -10.91 -7.82
N ALA A 77 4.23 -12.11 -8.06
CA ALA A 77 3.66 -12.94 -7.01
C ALA A 77 4.69 -13.29 -5.91
N SER A 78 5.92 -13.68 -6.29
CA SER A 78 7.02 -13.87 -5.32
C SER A 78 7.32 -12.58 -4.57
N SER A 79 7.48 -11.46 -5.27
CA SER A 79 7.80 -10.17 -4.63
C SER A 79 6.75 -9.72 -3.62
N ILE A 80 5.46 -9.95 -3.90
CA ILE A 80 4.37 -9.68 -2.95
C ILE A 80 4.53 -10.57 -1.71
N ARG A 81 4.79 -11.86 -1.88
CA ARG A 81 4.99 -12.80 -0.78
C ARG A 81 6.21 -12.45 0.05
N ASP A 82 7.34 -12.16 -0.60
CA ASP A 82 8.58 -11.74 0.05
C ASP A 82 8.39 -10.44 0.83
N PHE A 83 7.63 -9.49 0.28
CA PHE A 83 7.28 -8.24 0.95
C PHE A 83 6.49 -8.50 2.24
N PHE A 84 5.43 -9.31 2.18
CA PHE A 84 4.61 -9.62 3.37
C PHE A 84 5.26 -10.62 4.34
N ALA A 85 6.24 -11.40 3.88
CA ALA A 85 7.04 -12.29 4.73
C ALA A 85 8.08 -11.53 5.56
N ASN A 86 8.42 -10.29 5.18
CA ASN A 86 9.34 -9.47 5.94
C ASN A 86 8.71 -9.04 7.28
N PRO A 87 9.32 -9.39 8.43
CA PRO A 87 8.77 -9.08 9.74
C PRO A 87 8.58 -7.58 9.98
N ARG A 88 9.43 -6.71 9.39
CA ARG A 88 9.29 -5.25 9.50
C ARG A 88 8.00 -4.74 8.86
N ILE A 89 7.57 -5.37 7.77
CA ILE A 89 6.30 -5.03 7.13
C ILE A 89 5.13 -5.46 8.00
N HIS A 90 5.29 -6.54 8.77
CA HIS A 90 4.29 -6.98 9.74
C HIS A 90 4.14 -6.05 10.94
N GLU A 91 5.21 -5.37 11.37
CA GLU A 91 5.15 -4.34 12.41
C GLU A 91 4.59 -3.00 11.91
N MET A 92 4.71 -2.74 10.61
CA MET A 92 4.25 -1.49 9.98
C MET A 92 2.75 -1.49 9.63
N LEU A 93 2.18 -2.66 9.37
CA LEU A 93 0.78 -2.87 8.95
C LEU A 93 -0.12 -3.24 10.12
#